data_AF-A0A4Y2FE63-F1
#
_entry.id   AF-A0A4Y2FE63-F1
#
_cell.length_a   1.000
_cell.length_b   1.000
_cell.length_c   1.000
_cell.angle_alpha   90.00
_cell.angle_beta   90.00
_cell.angle_gamma   90.00
#
_symmetry.space_group_name_H-M   'P 1'
#
loop_
_entity.id
_entity.type
_entity.pdbx_description
1 polymer ?
#
loop_
_entity_poly.entity_id
_entity_poly.type
_entity_poly.pdbx_seq_one_letter_code
_entity_poly.pdbx_strand_id
1 'polypeptide(L)'
;MKKVTRKLNEITRKDSYPLPRIGDTLDALNGSQWFTTLNLKNGYCQVEIQPEDREKTAFTTGQGFWQFKLKHVYKGPKENVLLLLLFGPHLIAVYEDSTLILWDIKAEEITAETPFTNFSISAIVHPSTYLNKILLGSLQGSLQLWNLRTNKLIYTFDGL
;
A
#
# COMPACT_ATOMS: atom_id res chain seq x y z
N MET A 1 18.79 -6.04 -15.61
CA MET A 1 18.49 -4.63 -15.96
C MET A 1 19.71 -3.69 -16.00
N LYS A 2 20.90 -4.01 -15.47
CA LYS A 2 22.04 -3.05 -15.41
C LYS A 2 22.75 -2.71 -16.75
N LYS A 3 22.56 -3.47 -17.84
CA LYS A 3 23.35 -3.28 -19.08
C LYS A 3 22.79 -2.22 -20.05
N VAL A 4 21.50 -1.90 -20.00
CA VAL A 4 20.86 -1.05 -21.04
C VAL A 4 20.87 0.44 -20.68
N THR A 5 20.81 0.79 -19.39
CA THR A 5 20.69 2.19 -18.92
C THR A 5 22.03 2.87 -18.59
N ARG A 6 23.17 2.20 -18.77
CA ARG A 6 24.48 2.74 -18.36
C ARG A 6 24.85 4.05 -19.06
N LYS A 7 24.62 4.14 -20.37
CA LYS A 7 24.87 5.36 -21.16
C LYS A 7 23.95 6.52 -20.76
N LEU A 8 22.68 6.21 -20.48
CA LEU A 8 21.71 7.21 -20.02
C LEU A 8 22.10 7.75 -18.63
N ASN A 9 22.52 6.87 -17.72
CA ASN A 9 22.93 7.27 -16.37
C ASN A 9 24.20 8.15 -16.35
N GLU A 10 25.03 8.12 -17.40
CA GLU A 10 26.22 8.97 -17.53
C GLU A 10 25.88 10.42 -17.91
N ILE A 11 24.78 10.63 -18.65
CA ILE A 11 24.33 11.96 -19.08
C ILE A 11 23.32 12.59 -18.11
N THR A 12 22.62 11.78 -17.31
CA THR A 12 21.62 12.25 -16.34
C THR A 12 22.30 12.87 -15.12
N ARG A 13 21.79 14.03 -14.67
CA ARG A 13 22.24 14.66 -13.43
C ARG A 13 21.94 13.75 -12.24
N LYS A 14 22.94 13.51 -11.39
CA LYS A 14 22.76 12.72 -10.17
C LYS A 14 22.03 13.56 -9.12
N ASP A 15 20.78 13.23 -8.87
CA ASP A 15 20.06 13.74 -7.72
C ASP A 15 20.47 12.91 -6.49
N SER A 16 21.37 13.47 -5.67
CA SER A 16 21.89 12.80 -4.47
C SER A 16 21.18 13.36 -3.25
N TYR A 17 20.23 12.60 -2.71
CA TYR A 17 19.56 12.98 -1.48
C TYR A 17 20.48 12.70 -0.26
N PRO A 18 20.64 13.65 0.68
CA PRO A 18 21.47 13.44 1.86
C PRO A 18 20.83 12.35 2.73
N LEU A 19 21.54 11.25 2.94
CA LEU A 19 21.11 10.21 3.88
C LEU A 19 21.56 10.60 5.29
N PRO A 20 20.70 10.46 6.31
CA PRO A 20 21.09 10.69 7.69
C PRO A 20 22.19 9.71 8.10
N ARG A 21 23.01 10.09 9.08
CA ARG A 21 24.01 9.17 9.62
C ARG A 21 23.31 8.07 10.41
N ILE A 22 23.94 6.90 10.46
CA ILE A 22 23.37 5.74 11.16
C ILE A 22 23.19 6.00 12.66
N GLY A 23 24.05 6.82 13.27
CA GLY A 23 23.91 7.24 14.67
C GLY A 23 22.63 8.05 14.91
N ASP A 24 22.42 9.10 14.12
CA ASP A 24 21.23 9.96 14.21
C ASP A 24 19.92 9.16 14.02
N THR A 25 19.95 8.14 13.16
CA THR A 25 18.78 7.25 12.95
C THR A 25 18.55 6.30 14.11
N LEU A 26 19.60 5.78 14.75
CA LEU A 26 19.49 4.92 15.93
C LEU A 26 19.07 5.70 17.18
N ASP A 27 19.55 6.92 17.34
CA ASP A 27 19.15 7.81 18.43
C ASP A 27 17.67 8.18 18.33
N ALA A 28 17.16 8.42 17.11
CA ALA A 28 15.74 8.66 16.86
C ALA A 28 14.84 7.45 17.19
N LEU A 29 15.39 6.24 17.15
CA LEU A 29 14.68 5.00 17.48
C LEU A 29 14.74 4.67 18.98
N ASN A 30 15.60 5.33 19.74
CA ASN A 30 15.79 5.10 21.17
C ASN A 30 14.52 5.43 21.96
N GLY A 31 14.09 4.53 22.85
CA GLY A 31 12.84 4.65 23.61
C GLY A 31 11.59 4.08 22.93
N SER A 32 11.69 3.62 21.67
CA SER A 32 10.58 2.92 21.00
C SER A 32 10.44 1.48 21.50
N GLN A 33 9.22 1.06 21.83
CA GLN A 33 8.93 -0.30 22.31
C GLN A 33 8.65 -1.30 21.18
N TRP A 34 8.22 -0.80 20.01
CA TRP A 34 7.77 -1.60 18.89
C TRP A 34 8.40 -1.09 17.61
N PHE A 35 8.91 -2.01 16.79
CA PHE A 35 9.50 -1.69 15.49
C PHE A 35 8.77 -2.47 14.40
N THR A 36 8.44 -1.77 13.31
CA THR A 36 7.88 -2.39 12.11
C THR A 36 8.76 -2.02 10.92
N THR A 37 9.11 -3.01 10.11
CA THR A 37 9.92 -2.81 8.90
C THR A 37 9.06 -2.92 7.66
N LEU A 38 8.96 -1.85 6.88
CA LEU A 38 8.26 -1.84 5.60
C LEU A 38 9.27 -2.02 4.46
N ASN A 39 9.15 -3.10 3.68
CA ASN A 39 10.10 -3.41 2.62
C ASN A 39 9.57 -3.02 1.23
N LEU A 40 10.19 -2.01 0.62
CA LEU A 40 9.89 -1.54 -0.74
C LEU A 40 10.83 -2.16 -1.79
N LYS A 41 11.11 -3.47 -1.71
CA LYS A 41 12.09 -4.18 -2.58
C LYS A 41 11.86 -3.98 -4.10
N ASN A 42 10.64 -3.62 -4.51
CA ASN A 42 10.25 -3.27 -5.88
C ASN A 42 9.70 -1.83 -6.04
N GLY A 43 9.96 -0.94 -5.06
CA GLY A 43 9.43 0.42 -5.01
C GLY A 43 9.83 1.30 -6.21
N TYR A 44 10.90 0.95 -6.92
CA TYR A 44 11.32 1.65 -8.14
C TYR A 44 10.21 1.77 -9.19
N CYS A 45 9.32 0.78 -9.30
CA CYS A 45 8.21 0.81 -10.26
C CYS A 45 6.94 1.48 -9.71
N GLN A 46 6.94 1.92 -8.44
CA GLN A 46 5.78 2.53 -7.78
C GLN A 46 5.80 4.06 -7.84
N VAL A 47 6.97 4.67 -8.09
CA VAL A 47 7.09 6.12 -8.25
C VAL A 47 6.73 6.50 -9.69
N GLU A 48 5.84 7.48 -9.85
CA GLU A 48 5.47 7.97 -11.17
C GLU A 48 6.64 8.70 -11.84
N ILE A 49 6.94 8.34 -13.09
CA ILE A 49 7.88 9.07 -13.93
C ILE A 49 7.16 10.27 -14.54
N GLN A 50 7.75 11.46 -14.39
CA GLN A 50 7.23 12.69 -14.99
C GLN A 50 6.97 12.48 -16.49
N PRO A 51 5.86 13.00 -17.03
CA PRO A 51 5.47 12.76 -18.43
C PRO A 51 6.59 13.07 -19.44
N GLU A 52 7.37 14.12 -19.18
CA GLU A 52 8.49 14.60 -19.99
C GLU A 52 9.69 13.64 -20.03
N ASP A 53 9.87 12.82 -18.99
CA ASP A 53 10.99 11.90 -18.84
C ASP A 53 10.65 10.45 -19.23
N ARG A 54 9.38 10.15 -19.55
CA ARG A 54 8.94 8.78 -19.88
C ARG A 54 9.68 8.21 -21.08
N GLU A 55 9.95 9.02 -22.11
CA GLU A 55 10.67 8.60 -23.31
C GLU A 55 12.11 8.16 -23.01
N LYS A 56 12.76 8.78 -22.01
CA LYS A 56 14.12 8.41 -21.58
C LYS A 56 14.17 7.02 -20.96
N THR A 57 13.05 6.51 -20.47
CA THR A 57 12.93 5.17 -19.89
C THR A 57 12.60 4.09 -20.91
N ALA A 58 12.54 4.43 -22.19
CA ALA A 58 12.17 3.48 -23.22
C ALA A 58 13.25 2.43 -23.49
N PHE A 59 12.81 1.21 -23.80
CA PHE A 59 13.66 0.07 -24.11
C PHE A 59 13.05 -0.76 -25.23
N THR A 60 13.91 -1.37 -26.03
CA THR A 60 13.52 -2.30 -27.10
C THR A 60 13.56 -3.73 -26.60
N THR A 61 12.50 -4.48 -26.87
CA THR A 61 12.51 -5.94 -26.83
C THR A 61 12.48 -6.45 -28.26
N GLY A 62 12.78 -7.74 -28.50
CA GLY A 62 12.65 -8.35 -29.83
C GLY A 62 11.22 -8.29 -30.40
N GLN A 63 10.24 -7.88 -29.60
CA GLN A 63 8.82 -7.78 -29.96
C GLN A 63 8.33 -6.33 -30.10
N GLY A 64 9.16 -5.32 -29.80
CA GLY A 64 8.76 -3.92 -29.97
C GLY A 64 9.46 -2.92 -29.06
N PHE A 65 8.97 -1.69 -29.09
CA PHE A 65 9.47 -0.57 -28.28
C PHE A 65 8.51 -0.32 -27.11
N TRP A 66 9.05 -0.23 -25.90
CA TRP A 66 8.28 -0.11 -24.66
C TRP A 66 8.85 1.01 -23.81
N GLN A 67 8.02 1.62 -22.96
CA GLN A 67 8.44 2.64 -21.99
C GLN A 67 7.86 2.32 -20.61
N PHE A 68 8.53 2.75 -19.54
CA PHE A 68 7.99 2.58 -18.20
C PHE A 68 6.79 3.51 -17.99
N LYS A 69 5.74 2.95 -17.42
CA LYS A 69 4.56 3.68 -16.93
C LYS A 69 4.18 3.11 -15.57
N LEU A 70 3.74 3.99 -14.68
CA LEU A 70 3.11 3.56 -13.43
C LEU A 70 1.90 2.69 -13.80
N LYS A 71 1.81 1.50 -13.19
CA LYS A 71 0.86 0.48 -13.63
C LYS A 71 -0.55 0.72 -13.11
N HIS A 72 -0.70 1.12 -11.85
CA HIS A 72 -1.99 1.31 -11.19
C HIS A 72 -1.95 2.53 -10.27
N VAL A 73 -3.00 3.34 -10.29
CA VAL A 73 -3.20 4.49 -9.38
C VAL A 73 -4.60 4.37 -8.79
N TYR A 74 -4.68 4.08 -7.49
CA TYR A 74 -5.96 4.02 -6.77
C TYR A 74 -6.23 5.38 -6.14
N LYS A 75 -7.31 6.05 -6.58
CA LYS A 75 -7.75 7.31 -6.00
C LYS A 75 -8.85 7.04 -4.98
N GLY A 76 -8.52 7.26 -3.71
CA GLY A 76 -9.48 7.22 -2.62
C GLY A 76 -10.44 8.40 -2.64
N PRO A 77 -11.66 8.25 -2.10
CA PRO A 77 -12.58 9.37 -1.90
C PRO A 77 -12.14 10.31 -0.77
N LYS A 78 -11.18 9.91 0.07
CA LYS A 78 -10.72 10.65 1.27
C LYS A 78 -9.21 10.76 1.28
N GLU A 79 -8.69 11.74 2.00
CA GLU A 79 -7.25 12.07 2.00
C GLU A 79 -6.44 11.21 3.00
N ASN A 80 -6.93 11.02 4.22
CA ASN A 80 -6.16 10.37 5.29
C ASN A 80 -6.46 8.87 5.40
N VAL A 81 -5.59 8.07 4.79
CA VAL A 81 -5.60 6.62 4.94
C VAL A 81 -4.84 6.23 6.21
N LEU A 82 -5.53 5.55 7.12
CA LEU A 82 -4.97 5.05 8.38
C LEU A 82 -4.25 3.71 8.19
N LEU A 83 -4.86 2.77 7.47
CA LEU A 83 -4.31 1.42 7.25
C LEU A 83 -4.50 0.99 5.80
N LEU A 84 -3.52 0.23 5.30
CA LEU A 84 -3.57 -0.43 4.00
C LEU A 84 -3.26 -1.92 4.16
N LEU A 85 -4.07 -2.77 3.53
CA LEU A 85 -3.84 -4.21 3.48
C LEU A 85 -4.05 -4.73 2.06
N LEU A 86 -3.02 -5.36 1.52
CA LEU A 86 -3.06 -6.07 0.24
C LEU A 86 -3.21 -7.56 0.51
N PHE A 87 -4.26 -8.19 -0.03
CA PHE A 87 -4.39 -9.65 0.01
C PHE A 87 -5.07 -10.17 -1.28
N GLY A 88 -4.43 -11.13 -1.94
CA GLY A 88 -4.95 -11.69 -3.19
C GLY A 88 -5.24 -10.61 -4.25
N PRO A 89 -6.45 -10.56 -4.84
CA PRO A 89 -6.84 -9.55 -5.81
C PRO A 89 -7.38 -8.26 -5.16
N HIS A 90 -7.34 -8.13 -3.84
CA HIS A 90 -7.98 -7.04 -3.13
C HIS A 90 -6.96 -6.10 -2.48
N LEU A 91 -7.21 -4.80 -2.64
CA LEU A 91 -6.57 -3.74 -1.86
C LEU A 91 -7.61 -3.18 -0.91
N ILE A 92 -7.35 -3.29 0.39
CA ILE A 92 -8.18 -2.68 1.43
C ILE A 92 -7.49 -1.42 1.93
N ALA A 93 -8.25 -0.34 2.00
CA ALA A 93 -7.88 0.87 2.73
C ALA A 93 -8.87 1.14 3.85
N VAL A 94 -8.36 1.56 5.00
CA VAL A 94 -9.16 2.08 6.11
C VAL A 94 -8.75 3.53 6.32
N TYR A 95 -9.73 4.42 6.34
CA TYR A 95 -9.53 5.85 6.60
C TYR A 95 -9.64 6.17 8.08
N GLU A 96 -9.18 7.35 8.49
CA GLU A 96 -9.25 7.81 9.89
C GLU A 96 -10.67 7.83 10.47
N ASP A 97 -11.67 8.10 9.65
CA ASP A 97 -13.08 8.07 10.06
C ASP A 97 -13.67 6.65 10.09
N SER A 98 -12.81 5.64 10.06
CA SER A 98 -13.18 4.21 10.07
C SER A 98 -14.04 3.79 8.89
N THR A 99 -13.94 4.48 7.74
CA THR A 99 -14.48 3.96 6.48
C THR A 99 -13.53 2.91 5.91
N LEU A 100 -14.05 1.73 5.60
CA LEU A 100 -13.31 0.68 4.89
C LEU A 100 -13.66 0.72 3.40
N ILE A 101 -12.65 0.77 2.55
CA ILE A 101 -12.79 0.66 1.10
C ILE A 101 -12.08 -0.59 0.61
N LEU A 102 -12.78 -1.34 -0.23
CA LEU A 102 -12.28 -2.53 -0.90
C LEU A 102 -12.15 -2.24 -2.40
N TRP A 103 -10.93 -2.30 -2.93
CA TRP A 103 -10.64 -2.25 -4.36
C TRP A 103 -10.36 -3.63 -4.92
N ASP A 104 -10.83 -3.89 -6.13
CA ASP A 104 -10.31 -4.97 -6.97
C ASP A 104 -9.10 -4.46 -7.76
N ILE A 105 -7.95 -5.10 -7.57
CA ILE A 105 -6.68 -4.67 -8.16
C ILE A 105 -6.69 -4.83 -9.69
N LYS A 106 -7.39 -5.83 -10.21
CA LYS A 106 -7.44 -6.13 -11.65
C LYS A 106 -8.47 -5.27 -12.38
N ALA A 107 -9.64 -5.07 -11.78
CA ALA A 107 -10.69 -4.24 -12.35
C ALA A 107 -10.44 -2.75 -12.14
N GLU A 108 -9.56 -2.38 -11.18
CA GLU A 108 -9.29 -0.99 -10.79
C GLU A 108 -10.53 -0.23 -10.28
N GLU A 109 -11.51 -0.98 -9.77
CA GLU A 109 -12.80 -0.46 -9.30
C GLU A 109 -12.98 -0.67 -7.79
N ILE A 110 -13.74 0.24 -7.16
CA ILE A 110 -14.19 0.07 -5.78
C ILE A 110 -15.29 -0.98 -5.76
N THR A 111 -15.03 -2.11 -5.10
CA THR A 111 -16.00 -3.19 -4.92
C THR A 111 -16.96 -2.92 -3.76
N ALA A 112 -16.47 -2.29 -2.69
CA ALA A 112 -17.30 -1.98 -1.53
C ALA A 112 -16.75 -0.76 -0.76
N GLU A 113 -17.68 0.02 -0.21
CA GLU A 113 -17.41 1.06 0.77
C GLU A 113 -18.30 0.79 1.98
N THR A 114 -17.69 0.70 3.16
CA THR A 114 -18.37 0.37 4.41
C THR A 114 -17.96 1.37 5.48
N PRO A 115 -18.80 2.38 5.79
CA PRO A 115 -18.56 3.30 6.89
C PRO A 115 -18.89 2.65 8.24
N PHE A 116 -18.04 2.85 9.24
CA PHE A 116 -18.27 2.37 10.61
C PHE A 116 -18.54 3.56 11.53
N THR A 117 -19.69 3.59 12.20
CA THR A 117 -20.09 4.72 13.08
C THR A 117 -19.72 4.49 14.55
N ASN A 118 -19.89 3.27 15.05
CA ASN A 118 -19.67 2.92 16.47
C ASN A 118 -18.45 2.00 16.65
N PHE A 119 -17.54 1.97 15.69
CA PHE A 119 -16.39 1.07 15.70
C PHE A 119 -15.19 1.77 15.07
N SER A 120 -14.28 2.25 15.92
CA SER A 120 -13.10 3.00 15.47
C SER A 120 -11.97 2.02 15.13
N ILE A 121 -11.75 1.77 13.84
CA ILE A 121 -10.81 0.74 13.38
C ILE A 121 -9.38 1.16 13.70
N SER A 122 -8.64 0.31 14.41
CA SER A 122 -7.22 0.50 14.77
C SER A 122 -6.29 -0.53 14.16
N ALA A 123 -6.81 -1.70 13.79
CA ALA A 123 -6.03 -2.78 13.22
C ALA A 123 -6.86 -3.58 12.21
N ILE A 124 -6.17 -4.14 11.21
CA ILE A 124 -6.76 -5.07 10.23
C ILE A 124 -5.83 -6.28 10.07
N VAL A 125 -6.40 -7.47 10.03
CA VAL A 125 -5.66 -8.69 9.72
C VAL A 125 -6.47 -9.60 8.81
N HIS A 126 -5.79 -10.18 7.82
CA HIS A 126 -6.32 -11.28 7.01
C HIS A 126 -5.69 -12.60 7.50
N PRO A 127 -6.47 -13.50 8.12
CA PRO A 127 -5.98 -14.82 8.49
C PRO A 127 -5.61 -15.63 7.25
N SER A 128 -4.40 -16.20 7.20
CA SER A 128 -3.85 -16.86 6.00
C SER A 128 -4.69 -18.04 5.47
N THR A 129 -5.50 -18.68 6.31
CA THR A 129 -6.30 -19.86 5.95
C THR A 129 -7.77 -19.54 5.64
N TYR A 130 -8.24 -18.30 5.89
CA TYR A 130 -9.65 -17.94 5.75
C TYR A 130 -9.87 -16.98 4.59
N LEU A 131 -10.16 -17.54 3.42
CA LEU A 131 -10.46 -16.77 2.22
C LEU A 131 -11.64 -15.80 2.45
N ASN A 132 -11.49 -14.56 1.97
CA ASN A 132 -12.48 -13.48 2.01
C ASN A 132 -12.91 -13.06 3.42
N LYS A 133 -12.14 -13.40 4.46
CA LYS A 133 -12.42 -12.94 5.82
C LYS A 133 -11.32 -12.02 6.29
N ILE A 134 -11.74 -10.94 6.94
CA ILE A 134 -10.85 -10.04 7.65
C ILE A 134 -11.33 -9.88 9.07
N LEU A 135 -10.39 -9.76 9.98
CA LEU A 135 -10.65 -9.37 11.35
C LEU A 135 -10.23 -7.91 11.51
N LEU A 136 -11.16 -7.10 11.96
CA LEU A 136 -10.96 -5.70 12.29
C LEU A 136 -10.87 -5.58 13.80
N GLY A 137 -9.85 -4.88 14.29
CA GLY A 137 -9.75 -4.48 15.69
C GLY A 137 -10.18 -3.04 15.85
N SER A 138 -10.89 -2.75 16.94
CA SER A 138 -11.27 -1.39 17.31
C SER A 138 -10.44 -0.83 18.46
N LEU A 139 -10.36 0.50 18.54
CA LEU A 139 -9.85 1.21 19.72
C LEU A 139 -10.71 0.96 20.97
N GLN A 140 -11.98 0.62 20.80
CA GLN A 140 -12.89 0.29 21.90
C GLN A 140 -12.63 -1.11 22.49
N GLY A 141 -11.69 -1.89 21.94
CA GLY A 141 -11.33 -3.22 22.44
C GLY A 141 -12.16 -4.37 21.87
N SER A 142 -13.23 -4.08 21.12
CA SER A 142 -14.00 -5.09 20.40
C SER A 142 -13.32 -5.49 19.08
N LEU A 143 -13.49 -6.75 18.67
CA LEU A 143 -13.02 -7.25 17.36
C LEU A 143 -14.22 -7.66 16.51
N GLN A 144 -14.17 -7.40 15.21
CA GLN A 144 -15.22 -7.80 14.29
C GLN A 144 -14.67 -8.63 13.13
N LEU A 145 -15.26 -9.79 12.91
CA LEU A 145 -14.95 -10.66 11.79
C LEU A 145 -15.92 -10.38 10.64
N TRP A 146 -15.39 -10.00 9.48
CA TRP A 146 -16.16 -9.61 8.31
C TRP A 146 -15.92 -10.54 7.13
N ASN A 147 -16.96 -10.77 6.34
CA ASN A 147 -16.88 -11.41 5.04
C ASN A 147 -16.84 -10.36 3.93
N LEU A 148 -15.75 -10.29 3.19
CA LEU A 148 -15.53 -9.30 2.13
C LEU A 148 -16.32 -9.60 0.86
N ARG A 149 -16.62 -10.86 0.59
CA ARG A 149 -17.41 -11.23 -0.60
C ARG A 149 -18.87 -10.81 -0.45
N THR A 150 -19.44 -10.97 0.73
CA THR A 150 -20.84 -10.59 0.98
C THR A 150 -20.97 -9.20 1.59
N ASN A 151 -19.85 -8.56 1.95
CA ASN A 151 -19.77 -7.34 2.76
C ASN A 151 -20.67 -7.41 4.01
N LYS A 152 -20.56 -8.50 4.78
CA LYS A 152 -21.37 -8.72 5.98
C LYS A 152 -20.49 -9.01 7.19
N LEU A 153 -20.91 -8.46 8.33
CA LEU A 153 -20.42 -8.88 9.64
C LEU A 153 -20.78 -10.36 9.86
N ILE A 154 -19.78 -11.17 10.18
CA ILE A 154 -19.95 -12.57 10.55
C ILE A 154 -20.14 -12.67 12.06
N TYR A 155 -19.28 -12.01 12.83
CA TYR A 155 -19.24 -12.14 14.27
C TYR A 155 -18.56 -10.94 14.92
N THR A 156 -19.01 -10.58 16.13
CA THR A 156 -18.36 -9.60 17.00
C THR A 156 -17.82 -10.32 18.22
N PHE A 157 -16.52 -10.18 18.47
CA PHE A 157 -15.90 -10.55 19.72
C PHE A 157 -15.92 -9.33 20.63
N ASP A 158 -16.62 -9.45 21.74
CA ASP A 158 -16.59 -8.41 22.77
C ASP A 158 -15.21 -8.39 23.42
N GLY A 159 -14.72 -7.18 23.68
CA GLY A 159 -13.51 -7.00 24.47
C GLY A 159 -13.75 -7.42 25.92
N LEU A 160 -12.67 -7.78 26.62
CA LEU A 160 -12.69 -7.96 28.08
C LEU A 160 -12.90 -6.63 28.80
#